data_AF-A0A0C2WX44-F1
#
_entry.id   AF-A0A0C2WX44-F1
#
_cell.length_a   1.000
_cell.length_b   1.000
_cell.length_c   1.000
_cell.angle_alpha   90.00
_cell.angle_beta   90.00
_cell.angle_gamma   90.00
#
_symmetry.space_group_name_H-M   'P 1'
#
loop_
_entity.id
_entity.type
_entity.pdbx_description
1 polymer ?
#
loop_
_entity_poly.entity_id
_entity_poly.type
_entity_poly.pdbx_seq_one_letter_code
_entity_poly.pdbx_strand_id
1 'polypeptide(L)' 'PGVEEFASNLKTALMKAHDAIIDARVRQTEQANRHRRKAEFKAGDLVYLSTKNLRLPRGRARKLVPKYIGPFTVTR' A
#
# COMPACT_ATOMS: atom_id res chain seq x y z
N PRO A 1 29.32 -18.38 -33.26
CA PRO A 1 28.92 -19.11 -32.02
C PRO A 1 28.80 -18.22 -30.77
N GLY A 2 29.81 -17.41 -30.41
CA GLY A 2 29.82 -16.69 -29.11
C GLY A 2 28.76 -15.59 -28.93
N VAL A 3 28.31 -14.92 -30.00
CA VAL A 3 27.30 -13.84 -29.92
C VAL A 3 25.90 -14.41 -29.62
N GLU A 4 25.55 -15.56 -30.20
CA GLU A 4 24.26 -16.22 -29.98
C GLU A 4 24.15 -16.76 -28.55
N GLU A 5 25.23 -17.34 -28.04
CA GLU A 5 25.32 -17.81 -26.66
C GLU A 5 25.20 -16.64 -25.66
N PHE A 6 25.88 -15.52 -25.94
CA PHE A 6 25.77 -14.31 -25.14
C PHE A 6 24.33 -13.77 -25.10
N ALA A 7 23.66 -13.70 -26.26
CA ALA A 7 22.27 -13.24 -26.35
C ALA A 7 21.30 -14.17 -25.61
N SER A 8 21.49 -15.49 -25.71
CA SER A 8 20.71 -16.48 -24.97
C SER A 8 20.89 -16.36 -23.46
N ASN A 9 22.13 -16.19 -22.99
CA ASN A 9 22.44 -16.01 -21.59
C ASN A 9 21.84 -14.72 -21.03
N LEU A 10 21.89 -13.62 -21.79
CA LEU A 10 21.28 -12.35 -21.41
C LEU A 10 19.76 -12.47 -21.27
N LYS A 11 19.09 -13.11 -22.24
CA LYS A 11 17.65 -13.36 -22.18
C LYS A 11 17.28 -14.18 -20.94
N THR A 12 18.05 -15.22 -20.66
CA THR A 12 17.83 -16.08 -19.49
C THR A 12 18.04 -15.31 -18.18
N ALA A 13 19.07 -14.47 -18.11
CA ALA A 13 19.33 -13.62 -16.95
C ALA A 13 18.19 -12.60 -16.72
N LEU A 14 17.67 -12.01 -17.80
CA LEU A 14 16.53 -11.09 -17.74
C LEU A 14 15.28 -11.78 -17.18
N MET A 15 14.96 -12.97 -17.68
CA MET A 15 13.81 -13.76 -17.21
C MET A 15 13.97 -14.10 -15.73
N LYS A 16 15.14 -14.58 -15.31
CA LYS A 16 15.43 -14.88 -13.89
C LYS A 16 15.29 -13.65 -12.99
N ALA A 17 15.79 -12.50 -13.44
CA ALA A 17 15.68 -11.26 -12.68
C ALA A 17 14.21 -10.83 -12.53
N HIS A 18 13.42 -10.96 -13.59
CA HIS A 18 11.99 -10.66 -13.56
C HIS A 18 11.23 -11.55 -12.57
N ASP A 19 11.47 -12.86 -12.62
CA ASP A 19 10.82 -13.82 -11.71
C ASP A 19 11.21 -13.54 -10.25
N ALA A 20 12.49 -13.25 -9.99
CA ALA A 20 12.95 -12.87 -8.65
C ALA A 20 12.28 -11.61 -8.11
N ILE A 21 12.01 -10.61 -8.96
CA ILE A 21 11.29 -9.39 -8.58
C ILE A 21 9.84 -9.70 -8.22
N ILE A 22 9.16 -10.56 -8.98
CA ILE A 22 7.78 -10.97 -8.70
C ILE A 22 7.72 -11.69 -7.36
N ASP A 23 8.58 -12.69 -7.15
CA ASP A 23 8.67 -13.42 -5.89
C ASP A 23 8.92 -12.50 -4.70
N ALA A 24 9.85 -11.55 -4.85
CA ALA A 24 10.13 -10.56 -3.82
C ALA A 24 8.90 -9.71 -3.48
N ARG A 25 8.14 -9.26 -4.49
CA ARG A 25 6.91 -8.46 -4.28
C ARG A 25 5.83 -9.25 -3.55
N VAL A 26 5.65 -10.53 -3.87
CA VAL A 26 4.69 -11.39 -3.16
C VAL A 26 5.07 -11.49 -1.69
N ARG A 27 6.33 -11.85 -1.39
CA ARG A 27 6.83 -11.96 0.00
C ARG A 27 6.71 -10.65 0.77
N GLN A 28 7.05 -9.52 0.14
CA GLN A 28 6.91 -8.20 0.76
C GLN A 28 5.46 -7.86 1.07
N THR A 29 4.55 -8.19 0.16
CA THR A 29 3.11 -7.95 0.34
C THR A 29 2.56 -8.80 1.49
N GLU A 30 2.94 -10.07 1.56
CA GLU A 30 2.56 -10.96 2.67
C GLU A 30 3.06 -10.43 4.01
N GLN A 31 4.34 -10.06 4.11
CA GLN A 31 4.90 -9.53 5.36
C GLN A 31 4.28 -8.18 5.75
N ALA A 32 4.10 -7.26 4.79
CA ALA A 32 3.47 -5.97 5.04
C ALA A 32 2.00 -6.10 5.48
N ASN A 33 1.30 -7.14 5.00
CA ASN A 33 -0.09 -7.39 5.33
C ASN A 33 -0.27 -8.35 6.52
N ARG A 34 0.78 -9.04 6.99
CA ARG A 34 0.72 -10.06 8.06
C ARG A 34 0.00 -9.60 9.34
N HIS A 35 0.17 -8.33 9.69
CA HIS A 35 -0.44 -7.74 10.90
C HIS A 35 -1.61 -6.80 10.59
N ARG A 36 -1.97 -6.60 9.31
CA ARG A 36 -3.14 -5.81 8.94
C ARG A 36 -4.39 -6.63 9.22
N ARG A 37 -5.29 -6.07 10.03
CA ARG A 37 -6.61 -6.65 10.25
C ARG A 37 -7.58 -6.06 9.25
N LYS A 38 -8.50 -6.87 8.74
CA LYS A 38 -9.63 -6.36 7.96
C LYS A 38 -10.48 -5.49 8.88
N ALA A 39 -10.81 -4.29 8.43
CA ALA A 39 -11.74 -3.40 9.12
C ALA A 39 -13.11 -3.59 8.48
N GLU A 40 -13.92 -4.47 9.05
CA GLU A 40 -15.27 -4.76 8.58
C GLU A 40 -16.22 -3.70 9.12
N PHE A 41 -16.38 -2.61 8.36
CA PHE A 41 -17.38 -1.58 8.64
C PHE A 41 -18.68 -1.90 7.90
N LYS A 42 -19.82 -1.65 8.55
CA LYS A 42 -21.15 -1.78 7.98
C LYS A 42 -21.77 -0.41 7.75
N ALA A 43 -22.68 -0.32 6.78
CA ALA A 43 -23.50 0.87 6.63
C ALA A 43 -24.26 1.15 7.94
N GLY A 44 -24.21 2.39 8.40
CA GLY A 44 -24.75 2.83 9.70
C GLY A 44 -23.74 2.87 10.84
N ASP A 45 -22.56 2.27 10.71
CA ASP A 45 -21.52 2.36 11.75
C ASP A 45 -21.00 3.79 11.90
N LEU A 46 -20.75 4.20 13.14
CA LEU A 46 -20.13 5.48 13.47
C LEU A 46 -18.62 5.33 13.60
N VAL A 47 -17.87 5.99 12.72
CA VAL A 47 -16.41 5.86 12.65
C VAL A 47 -15.70 7.21 12.75
N TYR A 48 -14.53 7.19 13.39
CA TYR A 48 -13.63 8.34 13.45
C TYR A 48 -12.69 8.37 12.23
N LEU A 49 -12.62 9.50 11.54
CA LEU A 49 -11.77 9.64 10.35
C LEU A 49 -10.42 10.26 10.70
N SER A 50 -9.32 9.67 10.22
CA SER A 50 -7.98 10.22 10.45
C SER A 50 -7.75 11.49 9.64
N THR A 51 -7.20 12.51 10.30
CA THR A 51 -6.87 13.80 9.67
C THR A 51 -5.55 13.78 8.90
N LYS A 52 -4.81 12.65 8.89
CA LYS A 52 -3.47 12.55 8.28
C LYS A 52 -3.44 13.03 6.82
N ASN A 53 -4.45 12.65 6.03
CA ASN A 53 -4.54 12.92 4.60
C ASN A 53 -5.72 13.85 4.23
N LEU A 54 -6.30 14.55 5.21
CA LEU A 54 -7.44 15.46 4.99
C LEU A 54 -6.98 16.91 4.80
N ARG A 55 -7.75 17.65 4.00
CA ARG A 55 -7.63 19.11 3.93
C ARG A 55 -8.39 19.70 5.11
N LEU A 56 -7.64 20.24 6.06
CA LEU A 56 -8.18 20.82 7.29
C LEU A 56 -8.47 22.32 7.08
N PRO A 57 -9.40 22.91 7.87
CA PRO A 57 -9.72 24.33 7.78
C PRO A 57 -8.45 25.19 7.87
N ARG A 58 -8.37 26.23 7.02
CA ARG A 58 -7.22 27.14 7.00
C ARG A 58 -7.15 27.91 8.33
N GLY A 59 -5.93 28.17 8.80
CA GLY A 59 -5.70 28.97 10.01
C GLY A 59 -5.39 28.17 11.28
N ARG A 60 -5.35 26.83 11.23
CA ARG A 60 -4.88 26.01 12.35
C ARG A 60 -3.60 25.27 11.97
N ALA A 61 -2.57 25.35 12.81
CA ALA A 61 -1.34 24.60 12.61
C ALA A 61 -1.63 23.09 12.62
N ARG A 62 -1.03 22.33 11.71
CA ARG A 62 -1.26 20.87 11.57
C ARG A 62 -0.98 20.09 12.87
N LYS A 63 -0.11 20.63 13.73
CA LYS A 63 0.22 20.11 15.07
C LYS A 63 -0.95 20.22 16.08
N LEU A 64 -1.82 21.22 15.92
CA LEU A 64 -2.91 21.53 16.85
C LEU A 64 -4.27 20.99 16.37
N VAL A 65 -4.27 20.16 15.33
CA VAL A 65 -5.49 19.54 14.82
C VAL A 65 -5.64 18.16 15.46
N PRO A 66 -6.86 17.77 15.88
CA PRO A 66 -7.12 16.42 16.34
C PRO A 66 -6.65 15.37 15.34
N LYS A 67 -6.07 14.26 15.83
CA LYS A 67 -5.63 13.15 14.97
C LYS A 67 -6.79 12.46 14.26
N TYR A 68 -7.98 12.51 14.86
CA TYR A 68 -9.22 12.00 14.31
C TYR A 68 -10.35 13.01 14.49
N ILE A 69 -11.31 13.03 13.57
CA ILE A 69 -12.49 13.90 13.60
C ILE A 69 -13.78 13.11 13.48
N GLY A 70 -14.81 13.58 14.20
CA GLY A 70 -16.20 13.14 14.16
C GLY A 70 -16.44 11.67 14.50
N PRO A 71 -17.66 11.28 14.87
CA PRO A 71 -18.24 10.04 14.40
C PRO A 71 -19.00 10.33 13.11
N PHE A 72 -18.55 9.76 12.00
CA PHE A 72 -19.25 9.80 10.71
C PHE A 72 -19.97 8.49 10.48
N THR A 73 -21.17 8.55 9.91
CA THR A 73 -21.90 7.36 9.49
C THR A 73 -21.33 6.81 8.20
N VAL A 74 -21.05 5.52 8.15
CA VAL A 74 -20.73 4.81 6.91
C VAL A 74 -22.01 4.68 6.08
N THR A 75 -22.02 5.19 4.85
CA THR A 75 -23.25 5.28 4.04
C THR A 75 -23.46 4.11 3.10
N ARG A 76 -22.41 3.54 2.50
CA ARG A 76 -22.52 2.47 1.51
C ARG A 76 -21.23 1.67 1.36
#